data_AF-A0A848DPI6-F1
#
_entry.id   AF-A0A848DPI6-F1
#
_cell.length_a   1.000
_cell.length_b   1.000
_cell.length_c   1.000
_cell.angle_alpha   90.00
_cell.angle_beta   90.00
_cell.angle_gamma   90.00
#
_symmetry.space_group_name_H-M   'P 1'
#
loop_
_entity.id
_entity.type
_entity.pdbx_description
1 polymer ?
#
loop_
_entity_poly.entity_id
_entity_poly.type
_entity_poly.pdbx_seq_one_letter_code
_entity_poly.pdbx_strand_id
1 'polypeptide(L)'
;MTLSLTSAVAETAARVSAAVEGLDVHVGPGPSADGWTRCSDVDTAFVARWEAETLAALPGWYGGTHPTTASAFVLHWCASLPGLTGAAFFRHARRVPVLDRAALAFRRDPGNPIPVATALLDERFWCLPDDPAAGDPGATVVGDVDALAAVLRAQIRTHADEFLAGYAPGRPLPRRALLGAFFDGLDTGLWRSENGVTACGDPLTMTATLREAGLVLPGGTPEFAEPSALHPFTDALGRVWLSRKRTSCCYYFKVSGDGSACSTCPRTSPAERARRYADLVD
;
A
#
# COMPACT_ATOMS: atom_id res chain seq x y z
N MET A 1 -19.40 -23.98 25.90
CA MET A 1 -19.25 -22.58 25.44
C MET A 1 -17.79 -22.36 25.13
N THR A 2 -17.37 -22.66 23.92
CA THR A 2 -16.07 -22.25 23.41
C THR A 2 -16.21 -20.78 23.03
N LEU A 3 -15.67 -19.89 23.85
CA LEU A 3 -15.37 -18.54 23.39
C LEU A 3 -14.43 -18.73 22.20
N SER A 4 -14.89 -18.41 20.99
CA SER A 4 -13.99 -18.26 19.86
C SER A 4 -13.09 -17.08 20.22
N LEU A 5 -11.92 -17.35 20.77
CA LEU A 5 -10.91 -16.33 21.01
C LEU A 5 -10.51 -15.81 19.63
N THR A 6 -10.84 -14.55 19.36
CA THR A 6 -10.37 -13.84 18.17
C THR A 6 -8.84 -13.88 18.18
N SER A 7 -8.20 -14.27 17.07
CA SER A 7 -6.74 -14.36 17.02
C SER A 7 -6.10 -12.98 17.14
N ALA A 8 -4.86 -12.91 17.62
CA ALA A 8 -4.13 -11.66 17.79
C ALA A 8 -4.01 -10.87 16.47
N VAL A 9 -3.92 -11.57 15.33
CA VAL A 9 -3.92 -10.99 13.99
C VAL A 9 -5.28 -10.41 13.64
N ALA A 10 -6.38 -11.09 13.97
CA ALA A 10 -7.74 -10.58 13.73
C ALA A 10 -8.06 -9.32 14.54
N GLU A 11 -7.62 -9.25 15.80
CA GLU A 11 -7.72 -8.01 16.60
C GLU A 11 -6.90 -6.87 15.99
N THR A 12 -5.71 -7.19 15.46
CA THR A 12 -4.85 -6.20 14.79
C THR A 12 -5.45 -5.71 13.49
N ALA A 13 -6.00 -6.62 12.68
CA ALA A 13 -6.68 -6.31 11.42
C ALA A 13 -7.84 -5.33 11.68
N ALA A 14 -8.68 -5.59 12.68
CA ALA A 14 -9.78 -4.69 13.04
C ALA A 14 -9.28 -3.29 13.44
N ARG A 15 -8.21 -3.21 14.24
CA ARG A 15 -7.61 -1.92 14.64
C ARG A 15 -7.01 -1.17 13.45
N VAL A 16 -6.32 -1.87 12.56
CA VAL A 16 -5.70 -1.29 11.36
C VAL A 16 -6.76 -0.78 10.38
N SER A 17 -7.82 -1.56 10.14
CA SER A 17 -8.94 -1.15 9.28
C SER A 17 -9.62 0.12 9.78
N ALA A 18 -9.73 0.28 11.11
CA ALA A 18 -10.29 1.49 11.70
C ALA A 18 -9.34 2.71 11.60
N ALA A 19 -8.02 2.48 11.57
CA ALA A 19 -7.02 3.54 11.65
C ALA A 19 -6.57 4.10 10.29
N VAL A 20 -6.90 3.43 9.18
CA VAL A 20 -6.37 3.75 7.84
C VAL A 20 -7.50 3.83 6.82
N GLU A 21 -7.73 5.03 6.29
CA GLU A 21 -8.73 5.24 5.24
C GLU A 21 -8.44 4.39 3.99
N GLY A 22 -9.49 3.73 3.49
CA GLY A 22 -9.41 2.93 2.27
C GLY A 22 -8.61 1.63 2.44
N LEU A 23 -8.41 1.17 3.67
CA LEU A 23 -7.86 -0.15 3.99
C LEU A 23 -8.87 -0.93 4.82
N ASP A 24 -9.39 -2.02 4.26
CA ASP A 24 -10.27 -2.98 4.95
C ASP A 24 -9.57 -4.35 5.01
N VAL A 25 -9.15 -4.76 6.20
CA VAL A 25 -8.39 -6.00 6.46
C VAL A 25 -9.25 -7.03 7.18
N HIS A 26 -9.31 -8.24 6.60
CA HIS A 26 -10.00 -9.41 7.12
C HIS A 26 -8.99 -10.51 7.50
N VAL A 27 -9.40 -11.47 8.33
CA VAL A 27 -8.65 -12.68 8.66
C VAL A 27 -9.56 -13.89 8.49
N GLY A 28 -9.04 -14.99 7.96
CA GLY A 28 -9.81 -16.23 7.82
C GLY A 28 -9.38 -17.09 6.63
N PRO A 29 -10.01 -18.26 6.44
CA PRO A 29 -9.43 -19.42 5.74
C PRO A 29 -9.20 -19.27 4.22
N GLY A 30 -9.28 -18.06 3.68
CA GLY A 30 -9.24 -17.79 2.25
C GLY A 30 -10.60 -17.93 1.58
N PRO A 31 -10.65 -17.75 0.25
CA PRO A 31 -11.88 -17.44 -0.47
C PRO A 31 -12.78 -18.67 -0.61
N SER A 32 -13.87 -18.70 0.15
CA SER A 32 -15.07 -19.50 -0.17
C SER A 32 -16.25 -18.61 -0.59
N ALA A 33 -16.00 -17.32 -0.81
CA ALA A 33 -17.01 -16.28 -1.05
C ALA A 33 -16.73 -15.53 -2.36
N ASP A 34 -17.79 -15.04 -2.99
CA ASP A 34 -17.74 -14.31 -4.25
C ASP A 34 -16.80 -13.08 -4.17
N GLY A 35 -16.02 -12.87 -5.22
CA GLY A 35 -15.22 -11.65 -5.43
C GLY A 35 -13.81 -11.64 -4.79
N TRP A 36 -13.44 -12.64 -3.98
CA TRP A 36 -12.08 -12.77 -3.43
C TRP A 36 -11.12 -13.48 -4.40
N THR A 37 -9.87 -13.04 -4.44
CA THR A 37 -8.79 -13.62 -5.25
C THR A 37 -7.52 -13.71 -4.41
N ARG A 38 -6.85 -14.86 -4.35
CA ARG A 38 -5.55 -14.96 -3.69
C ARG A 38 -4.50 -14.25 -4.52
N CYS A 39 -3.56 -13.57 -3.86
CA CYS A 39 -2.46 -12.92 -4.55
C CYS A 39 -1.60 -13.92 -5.34
N SER A 40 -1.52 -15.19 -4.90
CA SER A 40 -0.85 -16.28 -5.62
C SER A 40 -1.54 -16.70 -6.93
N ASP A 41 -2.84 -16.43 -7.06
CA ASP A 41 -3.64 -16.80 -8.24
C ASP A 41 -3.59 -15.70 -9.34
N VAL A 42 -2.95 -14.56 -9.04
CA VAL A 42 -2.76 -13.46 -9.99
C VAL A 42 -1.62 -13.81 -10.96
N ASP A 43 -1.97 -14.47 -12.05
CA ASP A 43 -1.06 -14.78 -13.16
C ASP A 43 -1.13 -13.73 -14.28
N THR A 44 -0.35 -13.94 -15.34
CA THR A 44 -0.34 -13.05 -16.52
C THR A 44 -1.72 -12.91 -17.16
N ALA A 45 -2.51 -13.99 -17.23
CA ALA A 45 -3.82 -13.97 -17.84
C ALA A 45 -4.83 -13.17 -16.98
N PHE A 46 -4.72 -13.29 -15.65
CA PHE A 46 -5.48 -12.49 -14.70
C PHE A 46 -5.15 -11.02 -14.84
N VAL A 47 -3.86 -10.66 -14.85
CA VAL A 47 -3.41 -9.27 -15.07
C VAL A 47 -3.97 -8.71 -16.37
N ALA A 48 -3.90 -9.46 -17.47
CA ALA A 48 -4.42 -9.01 -18.76
C ALA A 48 -5.93 -8.73 -18.73
N ARG A 49 -6.73 -9.61 -18.09
CA ARG A 49 -8.16 -9.38 -17.90
C ARG A 49 -8.42 -8.15 -17.03
N TRP A 50 -7.70 -8.02 -15.93
CA TRP A 50 -7.85 -6.90 -15.01
C TRP A 50 -7.48 -5.56 -15.67
N GLU A 51 -6.42 -5.53 -16.49
CA GLU A 51 -6.06 -4.35 -17.28
C GLU A 51 -7.15 -3.98 -18.30
N ALA A 52 -7.79 -4.96 -18.94
CA ALA A 52 -8.90 -4.72 -19.87
C ALA A 52 -10.14 -4.17 -19.15
N GLU A 53 -10.52 -4.76 -18.00
CA GLU A 53 -11.59 -4.25 -17.13
C GLU A 53 -11.32 -2.82 -16.68
N THR A 54 -10.08 -2.55 -16.26
CA THR A 54 -9.64 -1.21 -15.84
C THR A 54 -9.74 -0.22 -16.99
N LEU A 55 -9.24 -0.60 -18.17
CA LEU A 55 -9.28 0.25 -19.36
C LEU A 55 -10.70 0.67 -19.74
N ALA A 56 -11.66 -0.25 -19.60
CA ALA A 56 -13.08 0.00 -19.84
C ALA A 56 -13.73 0.90 -18.79
N ALA A 57 -13.27 0.84 -17.53
CA ALA A 57 -13.79 1.67 -16.44
C ALA A 57 -13.25 3.12 -16.46
N LEU A 58 -12.04 3.35 -16.99
CA LEU A 58 -11.37 4.66 -16.95
C LEU A 58 -12.22 5.85 -17.44
N PRO A 59 -12.96 5.77 -18.57
CA PRO A 59 -13.82 6.88 -19.00
C PRO A 59 -14.88 7.27 -17.96
N GLY A 60 -15.46 6.30 -17.25
CA GLY A 60 -16.48 6.55 -16.24
C GLY A 60 -15.91 7.25 -15.00
N TRP A 61 -14.64 7.02 -14.68
CA TRP A 61 -13.98 7.63 -13.52
C TRP A 61 -13.35 8.99 -13.82
N TYR A 62 -12.75 9.14 -15.01
CA TYR A 62 -11.85 10.27 -15.30
C TYR A 62 -12.16 11.00 -16.60
N GLY A 63 -13.12 10.52 -17.39
CA GLY A 63 -13.50 11.10 -18.69
C GLY A 63 -12.56 10.72 -19.85
N GLY A 64 -11.38 10.17 -19.57
CA GLY A 64 -10.43 9.69 -20.57
C GLY A 64 -10.09 8.21 -20.45
N THR A 65 -9.38 7.68 -21.45
CA THR A 65 -8.88 6.30 -21.45
C THR A 65 -7.48 6.23 -22.04
N HIS A 66 -6.61 5.44 -21.40
CA HIS A 66 -5.26 5.21 -21.90
C HIS A 66 -4.71 3.86 -21.39
N PRO A 67 -4.22 2.96 -22.27
CA PRO A 67 -3.82 1.60 -21.89
C PRO A 67 -2.65 1.55 -20.91
N THR A 68 -1.65 2.44 -21.03
CA THR A 68 -0.56 2.52 -20.04
C THR A 68 -1.05 2.90 -18.64
N THR A 69 -2.13 3.69 -18.54
CA THR A 69 -2.71 4.06 -17.23
C THR A 69 -3.37 2.85 -16.60
N ALA A 70 -4.09 2.04 -17.38
CA ALA A 70 -4.65 0.78 -16.91
C ALA A 70 -3.55 -0.19 -16.41
N SER A 71 -2.49 -0.43 -17.19
CA SER A 71 -1.37 -1.29 -16.74
C SER A 71 -0.69 -0.76 -15.48
N ALA A 72 -0.48 0.56 -15.38
CA ALA A 72 0.15 1.17 -14.21
C ALA A 72 -0.76 1.15 -12.97
N PHE A 73 -2.08 1.24 -13.13
CA PHE A 73 -3.04 1.10 -12.03
C PHE A 73 -3.09 -0.32 -11.51
N VAL A 74 -3.16 -1.33 -12.39
CA VAL A 74 -3.15 -2.74 -11.98
C VAL A 74 -1.85 -3.10 -11.25
N LEU A 75 -0.69 -2.66 -11.76
CA LEU A 75 0.58 -2.82 -11.04
C LEU A 75 0.52 -2.15 -9.66
N HIS A 76 0.03 -0.91 -9.60
CA HIS A 76 -0.06 -0.16 -8.36
C HIS A 76 -0.95 -0.87 -7.35
N TRP A 77 -2.11 -1.37 -7.75
CA TRP A 77 -3.00 -2.10 -6.85
C TRP A 77 -2.39 -3.41 -6.37
N CYS A 78 -1.80 -4.22 -7.26
CA CYS A 78 -1.09 -5.45 -6.86
C CYS A 78 0.01 -5.15 -5.82
N ALA A 79 0.79 -4.10 -6.05
CA ALA A 79 1.87 -3.70 -5.16
C ALA A 79 1.40 -3.07 -3.85
N SER A 80 0.26 -2.37 -3.88
CA SER A 80 -0.35 -1.75 -2.71
C SER A 80 -0.89 -2.77 -1.73
N LEU A 81 -1.35 -3.95 -2.16
CA LEU A 81 -1.89 -4.97 -1.25
C LEU A 81 -0.92 -5.36 -0.11
N PRO A 82 0.29 -5.87 -0.38
CA PRO A 82 1.23 -6.18 0.69
C PRO A 82 1.81 -4.90 1.33
N GLY A 83 2.08 -3.86 0.53
CA GLY A 83 2.76 -2.65 1.00
C GLY A 83 1.93 -1.82 1.98
N LEU A 84 0.66 -1.55 1.63
CA LEU A 84 -0.27 -0.78 2.47
C LEU A 84 -0.59 -1.54 3.75
N THR A 85 -0.97 -2.82 3.65
CA THR A 85 -1.31 -3.66 4.81
C THR A 85 -0.11 -3.83 5.75
N GLY A 86 1.06 -4.19 5.22
CA GLY A 86 2.26 -4.40 6.03
C GLY A 86 2.73 -3.14 6.75
N ALA A 87 2.78 -2.02 6.05
CA ALA A 87 3.16 -0.74 6.65
C ALA A 87 2.16 -0.26 7.72
N ALA A 88 0.86 -0.44 7.48
CA ALA A 88 -0.17 -0.09 8.45
C ALA A 88 -0.09 -0.96 9.73
N PHE A 89 0.16 -2.26 9.58
CA PHE A 89 0.41 -3.15 10.73
C PHE A 89 1.66 -2.72 11.53
N PHE A 90 2.74 -2.37 10.83
CA PHE A 90 3.96 -1.91 11.49
C PHE A 90 3.71 -0.65 12.31
N ARG A 91 3.06 0.35 11.70
CA ARG A 91 2.79 1.66 12.31
C ARG A 91 1.78 1.59 13.46
N HIS A 92 0.64 0.93 13.25
CA HIS A 92 -0.48 0.97 14.20
C HIS A 92 -0.50 -0.18 15.21
N ALA A 93 0.39 -1.16 15.04
CA ALA A 93 0.43 -2.33 15.91
C ALA A 93 1.83 -2.78 16.29
N ARG A 94 2.90 -2.22 15.71
CA ARG A 94 4.28 -2.71 15.90
C ARG A 94 4.39 -4.20 15.60
N ARG A 95 3.65 -4.65 14.57
CA ARG A 95 3.60 -6.03 14.07
C ARG A 95 3.84 -6.06 12.57
N VAL A 96 4.28 -7.21 12.05
CA VAL A 96 4.33 -7.48 10.61
C VAL A 96 3.62 -8.82 10.39
N PRO A 97 2.54 -8.90 9.60
CA PRO A 97 1.94 -10.19 9.26
C PRO A 97 2.77 -10.89 8.18
N VAL A 98 2.50 -12.16 7.91
CA VAL A 98 2.99 -12.81 6.68
C VAL A 98 2.34 -12.14 5.47
N LEU A 99 3.15 -11.66 4.52
CA LEU A 99 2.70 -10.89 3.36
C LEU A 99 3.11 -11.54 2.03
N ASP A 100 3.56 -12.79 2.06
CA ASP A 100 3.79 -13.54 0.83
C ASP A 100 2.51 -13.66 -0.02
N ARG A 101 2.65 -14.08 -1.28
CA ARG A 101 1.50 -14.13 -2.20
C ARG A 101 0.44 -15.15 -1.78
N ALA A 102 0.81 -16.21 -1.06
CA ALA A 102 -0.11 -17.26 -0.63
C ALA A 102 -0.86 -16.88 0.65
N ALA A 103 -0.29 -16.01 1.47
CA ALA A 103 -0.85 -15.48 2.72
C ALA A 103 -1.77 -14.28 2.52
N LEU A 104 -1.91 -13.77 1.29
CA LEU A 104 -2.76 -12.62 0.97
C LEU A 104 -3.84 -12.96 -0.04
N ALA A 105 -5.03 -12.39 0.18
CA ALA A 105 -6.07 -12.28 -0.82
C ALA A 105 -6.64 -10.86 -0.85
N PHE A 106 -7.31 -10.52 -1.94
CA PHE A 106 -8.02 -9.25 -2.09
C PHE A 106 -9.40 -9.48 -2.68
N ARG A 107 -10.32 -8.58 -2.36
CA ARG A 107 -11.67 -8.58 -2.90
C ARG A 107 -11.84 -7.43 -3.88
N ARG A 108 -12.51 -7.68 -5.00
CA ARG A 108 -13.03 -6.66 -5.92
C ARG A 108 -14.54 -6.83 -6.00
N ASP A 109 -15.28 -5.72 -5.97
CA ASP A 109 -16.71 -5.78 -6.22
C ASP A 109 -16.99 -6.00 -7.71
N PRO A 110 -18.10 -6.65 -8.09
CA PRO A 110 -18.47 -6.81 -9.49
C PRO A 110 -18.47 -5.48 -10.26
N GLY A 111 -17.74 -5.41 -11.38
CA GLY A 111 -17.63 -4.20 -12.20
C GLY A 111 -16.72 -3.11 -11.63
N ASN A 112 -16.12 -3.31 -10.45
CA ASN A 112 -15.12 -2.41 -9.88
C ASN A 112 -13.72 -3.04 -9.94
N PRO A 113 -12.82 -2.56 -10.82
CA PRO A 113 -11.46 -3.07 -10.86
C PRO A 113 -10.61 -2.70 -9.64
N ILE A 114 -11.04 -1.79 -8.77
CA ILE A 114 -10.28 -1.39 -7.57
C ILE A 114 -10.46 -2.47 -6.49
N PRO A 115 -9.38 -2.96 -5.86
CA PRO A 115 -9.51 -3.80 -4.67
C PRO A 115 -10.14 -3.02 -3.52
N VAL A 116 -11.17 -3.59 -2.89
CA VAL A 116 -11.95 -2.96 -1.82
C VAL A 116 -11.65 -3.54 -0.44
N ALA A 117 -11.04 -4.72 -0.37
CA ALA A 117 -10.63 -5.35 0.88
C ALA A 117 -9.42 -6.26 0.67
N THR A 118 -8.66 -6.48 1.74
CA THR A 118 -7.52 -7.40 1.82
C THR A 118 -7.80 -8.45 2.91
N ALA A 119 -7.37 -9.69 2.71
CA ALA A 119 -7.45 -10.73 3.72
C ALA A 119 -6.07 -11.31 4.01
N LEU A 120 -5.77 -11.48 5.29
CA LEU A 120 -4.65 -12.26 5.79
C LEU A 120 -5.12 -13.72 5.94
N LEU A 121 -4.45 -14.61 5.23
CA LEU A 121 -4.76 -16.05 5.19
C LEU A 121 -3.87 -16.87 6.12
N ASP A 122 -2.91 -16.21 6.74
CA ASP A 122 -1.97 -16.77 7.70
C ASP A 122 -2.05 -15.96 9.00
N GLU A 123 -2.13 -16.65 10.13
CA GLU A 123 -2.23 -16.02 11.45
C GLU A 123 -0.85 -15.78 12.08
N ARG A 124 0.24 -16.14 11.41
CA ARG A 124 1.59 -15.84 11.89
C ARG A 124 1.94 -14.37 11.69
N PHE A 125 2.74 -13.85 12.61
CA PHE A 125 3.20 -12.48 12.57
C PHE A 125 4.52 -12.32 13.34
N TRP A 126 5.25 -11.26 13.03
CA TRP A 126 6.38 -10.79 13.81
C TRP A 126 5.97 -9.65 14.72
N CYS A 127 6.52 -9.60 15.92
CA CYS A 127 6.25 -8.56 16.92
C CYS A 127 7.48 -8.27 17.78
N LEU A 128 7.37 -7.27 18.64
CA LEU A 128 8.42 -6.90 19.59
C LEU A 128 8.28 -7.64 20.93
N PRO A 129 9.31 -7.65 21.78
CA PRO A 129 9.28 -8.39 23.05
C PRO A 129 8.23 -7.89 24.05
N ASP A 130 7.82 -6.62 23.94
CA ASP A 130 6.81 -5.97 24.77
C ASP A 130 5.38 -6.11 24.21
N ASP A 131 5.21 -6.80 23.08
CA ASP A 131 3.89 -7.02 22.48
C ASP A 131 3.02 -7.92 23.37
N PRO A 132 1.75 -7.55 23.66
CA PRO A 132 0.86 -8.37 24.49
C PRO A 132 0.63 -9.80 23.97
N ALA A 133 0.79 -10.03 22.68
CA ALA A 133 0.66 -11.33 22.03
C ALA A 133 2.01 -12.00 21.73
N ALA A 134 3.12 -11.56 22.34
CA ALA A 134 4.44 -12.16 22.15
C ALA A 134 4.52 -13.65 22.55
N GLY A 135 3.58 -14.12 23.40
CA GLY A 135 3.45 -15.53 23.77
C GLY A 135 2.50 -16.35 22.87
N ASP A 136 1.92 -15.75 21.84
CA ASP A 136 1.02 -16.44 20.90
C ASP A 136 1.82 -17.44 20.04
N PRO A 137 1.30 -18.65 19.75
CA PRO A 137 2.00 -19.63 18.91
C PRO A 137 2.31 -19.16 17.48
N GLY A 138 1.56 -18.20 16.95
CA GLY A 138 1.80 -17.56 15.66
C GLY A 138 2.80 -16.39 15.72
N ALA A 139 3.19 -15.94 16.92
CA ALA A 139 4.10 -14.83 17.10
C ALA A 139 5.58 -15.26 16.94
N THR A 140 6.32 -14.50 16.17
CA THR A 140 7.80 -14.53 16.14
C THR A 140 8.33 -13.22 16.70
N VAL A 141 8.90 -13.28 17.91
CA VAL A 141 9.48 -12.10 18.57
C VAL A 141 10.82 -11.75 17.94
N VAL A 142 10.97 -10.51 17.48
CA VAL A 142 12.26 -9.96 16.99
C VAL A 142 12.92 -9.08 18.06
N GLY A 143 14.22 -8.82 17.92
CA GLY A 143 15.01 -8.14 18.94
C GLY A 143 14.63 -6.67 19.17
N ASP A 144 14.31 -5.94 18.10
CA ASP A 144 14.02 -4.51 18.15
C ASP A 144 13.19 -4.05 16.93
N VAL A 145 12.89 -2.75 16.88
CA VAL A 145 12.10 -2.14 15.82
C VAL A 145 12.82 -2.13 14.46
N ASP A 146 14.15 -2.08 14.44
CA ASP A 146 14.94 -2.14 13.21
C ASP A 146 14.88 -3.54 12.59
N ALA A 147 14.95 -4.58 13.41
CA ALA A 147 14.74 -5.97 13.01
C ALA A 147 13.31 -6.19 12.49
N LEU A 148 12.30 -5.61 13.14
CA LEU A 148 10.91 -5.68 12.67
C LEU A 148 10.74 -4.99 11.31
N ALA A 149 11.37 -3.82 11.13
CA ALA A 149 11.36 -3.10 9.86
C ALA A 149 12.08 -3.88 8.75
N ALA A 150 13.16 -4.60 9.08
CA ALA A 150 13.87 -5.49 8.16
C ALA A 150 12.98 -6.67 7.71
N VAL A 151 12.23 -7.27 8.64
CA VAL A 151 11.22 -8.29 8.31
C VAL A 151 10.19 -7.72 7.35
N LEU A 152 9.63 -6.54 7.61
CA LEU A 152 8.66 -5.90 6.70
C LEU A 152 9.24 -5.75 5.30
N ARG A 153 10.44 -5.17 5.17
CA ARG A 153 11.10 -5.01 3.86
C ARG A 153 11.26 -6.36 3.14
N ALA A 154 11.74 -7.39 3.85
CA ALA A 154 11.95 -8.72 3.28
C ALA A 154 10.63 -9.37 2.82
N GLN A 155 9.55 -9.22 3.59
CA GLN A 155 8.22 -9.71 3.22
C GLN A 155 7.71 -9.05 1.93
N ILE A 156 7.79 -7.71 1.84
CA ILE A 156 7.38 -6.99 0.62
C ILE A 156 8.28 -7.37 -0.56
N ARG A 157 9.59 -7.50 -0.34
CA ARG A 157 10.52 -7.84 -1.41
C ARG A 157 10.28 -9.24 -1.97
N THR A 158 10.04 -10.21 -1.09
CA THR A 158 9.70 -11.58 -1.49
C THR A 158 8.43 -11.60 -2.35
N HIS A 159 7.37 -10.92 -1.90
CA HIS A 159 6.14 -10.79 -2.66
C HIS A 159 6.37 -10.13 -4.02
N ALA A 160 7.14 -9.03 -4.04
CA ALA A 160 7.45 -8.28 -5.26
C ALA A 160 8.23 -9.13 -6.27
N ASP A 161 9.26 -9.85 -5.83
CA ASP A 161 10.08 -10.69 -6.69
C ASP A 161 9.26 -11.85 -7.29
N GLU A 162 8.42 -12.51 -6.47
CA GLU A 162 7.51 -13.57 -6.94
C GLU A 162 6.47 -13.07 -7.94
N PHE A 163 5.87 -11.90 -7.70
CA PHE A 163 4.90 -11.30 -8.61
C PHE A 163 5.57 -10.89 -9.93
N LEU A 164 6.70 -10.18 -9.83
CA LEU A 164 7.39 -9.62 -10.99
C LEU A 164 8.06 -10.70 -11.87
N ALA A 165 8.36 -11.89 -11.34
CA ALA A 165 8.87 -13.01 -12.12
C ALA A 165 7.91 -13.47 -13.23
N GLY A 166 6.59 -13.37 -13.01
CA GLY A 166 5.54 -13.72 -13.99
C GLY A 166 4.77 -12.53 -14.54
N TYR A 167 5.12 -11.31 -14.14
CA TYR A 167 4.39 -10.11 -14.52
C TYR A 167 4.74 -9.67 -15.95
N ALA A 168 3.74 -9.69 -16.83
CA ALA A 168 3.83 -9.13 -18.17
C ALA A 168 2.72 -8.09 -18.37
N PRO A 169 3.02 -6.78 -18.29
CA PRO A 169 2.01 -5.75 -18.45
C PRO A 169 1.54 -5.67 -19.90
N GLY A 170 0.27 -5.35 -20.12
CA GLY A 170 -0.27 -5.12 -21.46
C GLY A 170 0.38 -3.94 -22.18
N ARG A 171 1.01 -3.02 -21.43
CA ARG A 171 1.87 -1.95 -21.97
C ARG A 171 3.20 -1.88 -21.21
N PRO A 172 4.34 -1.68 -21.92
CA PRO A 172 5.63 -1.55 -21.26
C PRO A 172 5.63 -0.43 -20.21
N LEU A 173 6.05 -0.79 -18.99
CA LEU A 173 6.31 0.13 -17.89
C LEU A 173 7.82 0.24 -17.68
N PRO A 174 8.35 1.42 -17.30
CA PRO A 174 9.78 1.58 -17.09
C PRO A 174 10.23 0.70 -15.91
N ARG A 175 11.43 0.11 -16.01
CA ARG A 175 11.98 -0.81 -14.98
C ARG A 175 11.90 -0.26 -13.55
N ARG A 176 12.16 1.04 -13.38
CA ARG A 176 12.06 1.73 -12.07
C ARG A 176 10.65 1.71 -11.47
N ALA A 177 9.61 1.64 -12.29
CA ALA A 177 8.23 1.66 -11.82
C ALA A 177 7.77 0.29 -11.29
N LEU A 178 8.43 -0.81 -11.67
CA LEU A 178 8.07 -2.16 -11.24
C LEU A 178 8.25 -2.32 -9.73
N LEU A 179 9.50 -2.43 -9.26
CA LEU A 179 9.79 -2.48 -7.82
C LEU A 179 9.40 -1.16 -7.12
N GLY A 180 9.45 -0.04 -7.83
CA GLY A 180 9.02 1.27 -7.32
C GLY A 180 7.55 1.33 -6.92
N ALA A 181 6.67 0.49 -7.50
CA ALA A 181 5.28 0.41 -7.08
C ALA A 181 5.12 -0.22 -5.69
N PHE A 182 5.97 -1.20 -5.34
CA PHE A 182 5.98 -1.85 -4.02
C PHE A 182 6.57 -0.93 -2.95
N PHE A 183 7.64 -0.21 -3.30
CA PHE A 183 8.15 0.90 -2.50
C PHE A 183 7.03 1.93 -2.24
N ASP A 184 6.32 2.35 -3.29
CA ASP A 184 5.21 3.30 -3.17
C ASP A 184 4.08 2.78 -2.27
N GLY A 185 3.86 1.46 -2.25
CA GLY A 185 2.89 0.80 -1.38
C GLY A 185 3.26 0.94 0.10
N LEU A 186 4.52 0.65 0.46
CA LEU A 186 5.05 0.85 1.81
C LEU A 186 4.90 2.30 2.28
N ASP A 187 5.37 3.23 1.46
CA ASP A 187 5.26 4.67 1.75
C ASP A 187 3.80 5.10 1.90
N THR A 188 2.87 4.51 1.12
CA THR A 188 1.44 4.83 1.23
C THR A 188 0.84 4.35 2.55
N GLY A 189 1.22 3.16 3.04
CA GLY A 189 0.67 2.66 4.30
C GLY A 189 1.25 3.32 5.55
N LEU A 190 2.44 3.91 5.46
CA LEU A 190 2.97 4.80 6.50
C LEU A 190 2.31 6.18 6.47
N TRP A 191 1.94 6.63 5.28
CA TRP A 191 1.41 7.96 5.04
C TRP A 191 -0.07 8.10 5.37
N ARG A 192 -0.90 7.12 4.98
CA ARG A 192 -2.35 7.20 5.18
C ARG A 192 -2.73 7.14 6.66
N SER A 193 -3.78 7.88 7.02
CA SER A 193 -4.43 7.84 8.33
C SER A 193 -5.94 7.69 8.16
N GLU A 194 -6.69 7.71 9.26
CA GLU A 194 -8.15 7.62 9.29
C GLU A 194 -8.85 8.66 8.41
N ASN A 195 -8.26 9.87 8.30
CA ASN A 195 -8.81 10.97 7.49
C ASN A 195 -8.19 11.05 6.08
N GLY A 196 -7.45 10.02 5.65
CA GLY A 196 -6.91 9.94 4.30
C GLY A 196 -5.60 10.67 4.06
N VAL A 197 -5.61 11.64 3.12
CA VAL A 197 -4.45 12.48 2.78
C VAL A 197 -4.15 13.35 3.99
N THR A 198 -2.99 13.15 4.61
CA THR A 198 -2.65 13.84 5.87
C THR A 198 -2.38 15.33 5.64
N ALA A 199 -3.41 16.16 5.74
CA ALA A 199 -3.26 17.47 6.35
C ALA A 199 -2.68 17.18 7.74
N CYS A 200 -1.47 17.67 8.04
CA CYS A 200 -0.89 17.37 9.35
C CYS A 200 -1.69 18.12 10.41
N GLY A 201 -2.62 17.40 11.06
CA GLY A 201 -3.40 17.89 12.20
C GLY A 201 -2.51 18.27 13.39
N ASP A 202 -1.31 17.69 13.51
CA ASP A 202 -0.32 18.12 14.49
C ASP A 202 1.15 17.77 14.10
N PRO A 203 2.16 18.59 14.50
CA PRO A 203 3.57 18.35 14.21
C PRO A 203 4.21 17.11 14.85
N LEU A 204 3.66 16.59 15.95
CA LEU A 204 4.21 15.42 16.64
C LEU A 204 3.93 14.15 15.84
N THR A 205 2.70 13.98 15.36
CA THR A 205 2.32 12.88 14.46
C THR A 205 3.15 12.90 13.18
N MET A 206 3.41 14.07 12.60
CA MET A 206 4.28 14.19 11.43
C MET A 206 5.69 13.68 11.72
N THR A 207 6.28 14.13 12.83
CA THR A 207 7.63 13.76 13.23
C THR A 207 7.74 12.25 13.52
N ALA A 208 6.75 11.67 14.20
CA ALA A 208 6.67 10.23 14.45
C ALA A 208 6.58 9.45 13.13
N THR A 209 5.75 9.89 12.19
CA THR A 209 5.60 9.27 10.87
C THR A 209 6.88 9.28 10.06
N LEU A 210 7.58 10.42 10.04
CA LEU A 210 8.87 10.53 9.34
C LEU A 210 9.94 9.63 9.97
N ARG A 211 9.94 9.48 11.30
CA ARG A 211 10.84 8.55 12.00
C ARG A 211 10.54 7.10 11.63
N GLU A 212 9.28 6.69 11.66
CA GLU A 212 8.86 5.34 11.26
C GLU A 212 9.18 5.05 9.80
N ALA A 213 8.98 6.03 8.92
CA ALA A 213 9.34 5.93 7.52
C ALA A 213 10.85 5.76 7.32
N GLY A 214 11.66 6.46 8.12
CA GLY A 214 13.11 6.26 8.17
C GLY A 214 13.54 4.88 8.67
N LEU A 215 12.76 4.25 9.58
CA LEU A 215 13.02 2.88 10.03
C LEU A 215 12.66 1.85 8.96
N VAL A 216 11.51 2.01 8.29
CA VAL A 216 11.00 1.06 7.27
C VAL A 216 11.77 1.19 5.96
N LEU A 217 12.09 2.40 5.51
CA LEU A 217 12.82 2.68 4.28
C LEU A 217 14.00 3.63 4.58
N PRO A 218 15.09 3.13 5.21
CA PRO A 218 16.26 3.94 5.54
C PRO A 218 17.11 4.31 4.32
N GLY A 219 16.88 3.66 3.18
CA GLY A 219 17.79 3.68 2.03
C GLY A 219 18.99 2.76 2.23
N GLY A 220 19.66 2.41 1.13
CA GLY A 220 20.84 1.55 1.12
C GLY A 220 20.58 0.08 1.49
N THR A 221 19.33 -0.37 1.53
CA THR A 221 18.99 -1.78 1.85
C THR A 221 18.98 -2.64 0.57
N PRO A 222 19.27 -3.95 0.66
CA PRO A 222 19.17 -4.86 -0.48
C PRO A 222 17.75 -4.93 -1.10
N GLU A 223 16.72 -4.77 -0.26
CA GLU A 223 15.32 -4.82 -0.67
C GLU A 223 14.91 -3.54 -1.41
N PHE A 224 15.24 -2.38 -0.83
CA PHE A 224 14.94 -1.05 -1.34
C PHE A 224 16.12 -0.10 -1.15
N ALA A 225 16.73 0.32 -2.25
CA ALA A 225 17.92 1.16 -2.24
C ALA A 225 17.62 2.63 -1.87
N GLU A 226 16.44 3.12 -2.22
CA GLU A 226 16.04 4.51 -1.96
C GLU A 226 15.48 4.66 -0.54
N PRO A 227 15.69 5.80 0.14
CA PRO A 227 15.02 6.12 1.38
C PRO A 227 13.54 6.48 1.13
N SER A 228 12.71 6.46 2.18
CA SER A 228 11.31 6.89 2.10
C SER A 228 11.18 8.25 1.39
N ALA A 229 10.17 8.38 0.54
CA ALA A 229 9.88 9.62 -0.16
C ALA A 229 8.94 10.54 0.63
N LEU A 230 8.59 10.18 1.87
CA LEU A 230 7.79 11.02 2.76
C LEU A 230 8.56 12.26 3.18
N HIS A 231 7.91 13.42 3.07
CA HIS A 231 8.48 14.70 3.41
C HIS A 231 7.41 15.70 3.85
N PRO A 232 7.73 16.60 4.79
CA PRO A 232 6.90 17.77 5.05
C PRO A 232 6.91 18.68 3.82
N PHE A 233 5.80 19.35 3.59
CA PHE A 233 5.58 20.18 2.43
C PHE A 233 4.64 21.33 2.75
N THR A 234 4.91 22.54 2.25
CA THR A 234 4.03 23.69 2.43
C THR A 234 3.29 24.00 1.13
N ASP A 235 1.96 24.07 1.18
CA ASP A 235 1.14 24.41 0.01
C ASP A 235 1.10 25.91 -0.28
N ALA A 236 0.38 26.30 -1.34
CA ALA A 236 0.29 27.70 -1.76
C ALA A 236 -0.52 28.60 -0.79
N LEU A 237 -1.24 28.02 0.18
CA LEU A 237 -1.97 28.74 1.24
C LEU A 237 -1.18 28.80 2.56
N GLY A 238 0.04 28.25 2.59
CA GLY A 238 0.88 28.20 3.79
C GLY A 238 0.56 27.05 4.74
N ARG A 239 -0.30 26.10 4.36
CA ARG A 239 -0.62 24.91 5.16
C ARG A 239 0.51 23.88 5.04
N VAL A 240 0.81 23.20 6.14
CA VAL A 240 1.84 22.15 6.17
C VAL A 240 1.18 20.77 6.01
N TRP A 241 1.67 20.03 5.03
CA TRP A 241 1.24 18.70 4.67
C TRP A 241 2.38 17.72 4.90
N LEU A 242 2.05 16.51 5.31
CA LEU A 242 2.92 15.38 5.06
C LEU A 242 2.56 14.81 3.70
N SER A 243 3.51 14.75 2.79
CA SER A 243 3.31 14.25 1.43
C SER A 243 4.41 13.30 1.03
N ARG A 244 4.28 12.71 -0.16
CA ARG A 244 5.28 11.86 -0.77
C ARG A 244 5.36 12.12 -2.26
N LYS A 245 6.56 11.92 -2.80
CA LYS A 245 6.77 11.85 -4.24
C LYS A 245 6.89 10.39 -4.63
N ARG A 246 5.93 9.89 -5.42
CA ARG A 246 5.97 8.50 -5.87
C ARG A 246 7.21 8.19 -6.68
N THR A 247 7.74 6.99 -6.51
CA THR A 247 8.80 6.42 -7.36
C THR A 247 8.21 5.95 -8.69
N SER A 248 7.03 5.33 -8.67
CA SER A 248 6.32 4.90 -9.89
C SER A 248 5.39 6.00 -10.44
N CYS A 249 5.20 6.03 -11.76
CA CYS A 249 4.21 6.91 -12.39
C CYS A 249 2.94 6.11 -12.69
N CYS A 250 1.79 6.58 -12.21
CA CYS A 250 0.50 5.95 -12.49
C CYS A 250 -0.12 6.40 -13.83
N TYR A 251 0.48 7.38 -14.52
CA TYR A 251 0.00 7.94 -15.78
C TYR A 251 -1.44 8.50 -15.73
N TYR A 252 -1.92 8.87 -14.55
CA TYR A 252 -3.24 9.49 -14.35
C TYR A 252 -3.48 10.71 -15.26
N PHE A 253 -2.45 11.53 -15.47
CA PHE A 253 -2.52 12.72 -16.34
C PHE A 253 -2.91 12.42 -17.80
N LYS A 254 -2.87 11.16 -18.24
CA LYS A 254 -3.29 10.75 -19.58
C LYS A 254 -4.79 10.49 -19.70
N VAL A 255 -5.48 10.40 -18.56
CA VAL A 255 -6.91 10.06 -18.50
C VAL A 255 -7.73 11.12 -17.78
N SER A 256 -7.08 12.04 -17.05
CA SER A 256 -7.76 13.19 -16.48
C SER A 256 -8.22 14.14 -17.60
N GLY A 257 -9.47 14.61 -17.50
CA GLY A 257 -10.07 15.47 -18.53
C GLY A 257 -9.30 16.76 -18.82
N ASP A 258 -8.56 17.28 -17.85
CA ASP A 258 -7.73 18.49 -17.94
C ASP A 258 -6.21 18.19 -18.08
N GLY A 259 -5.83 16.91 -18.20
CA GLY A 259 -4.43 16.49 -18.27
C GLY A 259 -3.64 16.68 -16.97
N SER A 260 -4.34 16.91 -15.87
CA SER A 260 -3.74 17.22 -14.58
C SER A 260 -3.06 16.01 -13.92
N ALA A 261 -1.96 16.26 -13.21
CA ALA A 261 -1.23 15.23 -12.48
C ALA A 261 -1.80 14.98 -11.08
N CYS A 262 -1.62 13.77 -10.54
CA CYS A 262 -1.98 13.53 -9.13
C CYS A 262 -1.06 14.31 -8.15
N SER A 263 -1.53 14.52 -6.93
CA SER A 263 -0.81 15.27 -5.87
C SER A 263 0.58 14.71 -5.56
N THR A 264 0.76 13.40 -5.65
CA THR A 264 2.03 12.69 -5.36
C THR A 264 2.86 12.39 -6.62
N CYS A 265 2.52 12.98 -7.76
CA CYS A 265 3.12 12.65 -9.06
C CYS A 265 4.65 12.93 -9.10
N PRO A 266 5.47 12.00 -9.64
CA PRO A 266 6.90 12.23 -9.81
C PRO A 266 7.24 13.30 -10.86
N ARG A 267 6.26 13.65 -11.71
CA ARG A 267 6.43 14.55 -12.86
C ARG A 267 6.08 16.01 -12.54
N THR A 268 5.56 16.29 -11.34
CA THR A 268 5.20 17.65 -10.94
C THR A 268 6.39 18.35 -10.26
N SER A 269 6.58 19.63 -10.59
CA SER A 269 7.50 20.48 -9.86
C SER A 269 6.99 20.73 -8.45
N PRO A 270 7.86 21.13 -7.49
CA PRO A 270 7.42 21.52 -6.16
C PRO A 270 6.36 22.63 -6.16
N ALA A 271 6.49 23.64 -7.04
CA ALA A 271 5.53 24.73 -7.16
C ALA A 271 4.15 24.27 -7.65
N GLU A 272 4.11 23.38 -8.65
CA GLU A 272 2.86 22.80 -9.14
C GLU A 272 2.20 21.91 -8.07
N ARG A 273 3.00 21.17 -7.30
CA ARG A 273 2.51 20.40 -6.15
C ARG A 273 1.88 21.34 -5.11
N ALA A 274 2.49 22.49 -4.84
CA ALA A 274 2.00 23.47 -3.84
C ALA A 274 0.62 23.98 -4.18
N ARG A 275 0.42 24.31 -5.46
CA ARG A 275 -0.87 24.74 -5.98
C ARG A 275 -1.93 23.64 -5.87
N ARG A 276 -1.61 22.42 -6.30
CA ARG A 276 -2.57 21.30 -6.26
C ARG A 276 -3.03 20.95 -4.85
N TYR A 277 -2.13 21.02 -3.88
CA TYR A 277 -2.49 20.81 -2.47
C TYR A 277 -3.34 21.96 -1.91
N ALA A 278 -3.15 23.20 -2.40
CA ALA A 278 -4.02 24.31 -2.04
C ALA A 278 -5.47 24.11 -2.52
N ASP A 279 -5.67 23.36 -3.61
CA ASP A 279 -7.00 23.03 -4.14
C ASP A 279 -7.67 21.86 -3.40
N LEU A 280 -6.94 21.12 -2.55
CA LEU A 280 -7.54 20.13 -1.67
C LEU A 280 -8.31 20.85 -0.56
N VAL A 281 -9.62 20.61 -0.54
CA VAL A 281 -10.50 21.04 0.54
C VAL A 281 -10.18 20.18 1.77
N ASP A 282 -10.08 20.81 2.94
CA ASP A 282 -9.98 20.11 4.23
C ASP A 282 -11.23 19.26 4.50
#